data_AF-A0A9P3GA63-F1
#
_entry.id   AF-A0A9P3GA63-F1
#
_cell.length_a   1.000
_cell.length_b   1.000
_cell.length_c   1.000
_cell.angle_alpha   90.00
_cell.angle_beta   90.00
_cell.angle_gamma   90.00
#
_symmetry.space_group_name_H-M   'P 1'
#
loop_
_entity.id
_entity.type
_entity.pdbx_description
1 polymer ?
#
loop_
_entity_poly.entity_id
_entity_poly.type
_entity_poly.pdbx_seq_one_letter_code
_entity_poly.pdbx_strand_id
1 'polypeptide(L)'
;MAPAQRRGPSGKGGAHKAENNRIYAHPLPLVFVQPDDTRHVSTHRVLGLFGISGVRVENPHCEGTLDPATRSVWVTDRKDAMILWQRGFFGKGDLSRSEPSWYTRQVNARKAAGKYMTSEEIREKRRKERQQFKIDRARAMAEAAAEAERAFAEGREAATIAIPSGATWKPQPGSSADIALPSEAAEPEDHEDDPVEEEPLEDVEHLQLTLQEAFFLLWNLDCLTIIDPSSDEPLDLQRIWFAFQQAHWPPGIPPSLSSVYESRFDNPFLVHYVAYHHYRALGWVVKGGIKFCVDYLLYKRGPVFSHAEFAVVVLPVYEDPEEQKTSPFNLTNAEPFSWTWLSTVNRVNSQVQKTLILTYVTIPARSRIDPQILESPAALAHYSVRDVVLRRFIPARMRD
;
A
#
# COMPACT_ATOMS: atom_id res chain seq x y z
N MET A 1 -38.87 -29.07 17.91
CA MET A 1 -38.28 -28.85 16.58
C MET A 1 -37.92 -27.37 16.45
N ALA A 2 -36.65 -27.01 16.63
CA ALA A 2 -36.18 -25.64 16.40
C ALA A 2 -35.90 -25.45 14.91
N PRO A 3 -36.27 -24.32 14.29
CA PRO A 3 -36.06 -24.13 12.86
C PRO A 3 -34.58 -23.86 12.61
N ALA A 4 -34.00 -24.68 11.72
CA ALA A 4 -32.65 -24.48 11.21
C ALA A 4 -32.58 -23.16 10.43
N GLN A 5 -31.82 -22.19 10.94
CA GLN A 5 -31.43 -21.01 10.19
C GLN A 5 -30.54 -21.44 9.02
N ARG A 6 -31.12 -21.47 7.82
CA ARG A 6 -30.36 -21.54 6.56
C ARG A 6 -29.47 -20.31 6.46
N ARG A 7 -28.15 -20.51 6.61
CA ARG A 7 -27.14 -19.50 6.24
C ARG A 7 -27.30 -19.21 4.74
N GLY A 8 -27.59 -17.96 4.41
CA GLY A 8 -27.63 -17.48 3.03
C GLY A 8 -26.26 -17.60 2.36
N PRO A 9 -26.21 -17.55 1.01
CA PRO A 9 -24.97 -17.73 0.26
C PRO A 9 -23.99 -16.61 0.64
N SER A 10 -22.75 -16.99 0.96
CA SER A 10 -21.66 -16.07 1.26
C SER A 10 -21.49 -15.10 0.10
N GLY A 11 -21.94 -13.85 0.29
CA GLY A 11 -21.88 -12.81 -0.71
C GLY A 11 -20.44 -12.52 -1.15
N LYS A 12 -20.29 -11.92 -2.33
CA LYS A 12 -19.02 -11.57 -3.01
C LYS A 12 -17.90 -11.02 -2.10
N GLY A 13 -18.24 -10.35 -0.98
CA GLY A 13 -17.27 -9.88 0.01
C GLY A 13 -16.51 -10.99 0.77
N GLY A 14 -17.11 -12.16 0.96
CA GLY A 14 -16.43 -13.32 1.57
C GLY A 14 -15.33 -13.90 0.68
N ALA A 15 -15.58 -13.97 -0.63
CA ALA A 15 -14.62 -14.48 -1.61
C ALA A 15 -13.40 -13.55 -1.73
N HIS A 16 -13.62 -12.24 -1.82
CA HIS A 16 -12.53 -11.26 -1.86
C HIS A 16 -11.68 -11.27 -0.57
N LYS A 17 -12.32 -11.41 0.59
CA LYS A 17 -11.59 -11.53 1.87
C LYS A 17 -10.75 -12.82 1.93
N ALA A 18 -11.29 -13.93 1.43
CA ALA A 18 -10.55 -15.18 1.34
C ALA A 18 -9.35 -15.06 0.40
N GLU A 19 -9.52 -14.41 -0.75
CA GLU A 19 -8.43 -14.16 -1.71
C GLU A 19 -7.33 -13.28 -1.10
N ASN A 20 -7.68 -12.17 -0.44
CA ASN A 20 -6.68 -11.33 0.23
C ASN A 20 -5.94 -12.10 1.33
N ASN A 21 -6.63 -12.96 2.08
CA ASN A 21 -5.97 -13.80 3.09
C ASN A 21 -5.02 -14.83 2.45
N ARG A 22 -5.27 -15.24 1.20
CA ARG A 22 -4.39 -16.14 0.44
C ARG A 22 -3.17 -15.41 -0.11
N ILE A 23 -3.36 -14.26 -0.76
CA ILE A 23 -2.28 -13.46 -1.36
C ILE A 23 -1.35 -12.92 -0.28
N TYR A 24 -1.91 -12.28 0.75
CA TYR A 24 -1.14 -11.65 1.84
C TYR A 24 -1.14 -12.54 3.08
N ALA A 25 -0.95 -13.85 2.88
CA ALA A 25 -0.92 -14.83 3.97
C ALA A 25 0.30 -14.66 4.87
N HIS A 26 1.45 -14.30 4.26
CA HIS A 26 2.73 -14.23 4.96
C HIS A 26 3.01 -12.80 5.46
N PRO A 27 3.29 -12.62 6.76
CA PRO A 27 3.58 -11.30 7.34
C PRO A 27 5.02 -10.82 7.07
N LEU A 28 5.91 -11.73 6.63
CA LEU A 28 7.31 -11.49 6.30
C LEU A 28 7.70 -12.24 5.02
N PRO A 29 8.74 -11.82 4.28
CA PRO A 29 9.18 -12.47 3.04
C PRO A 29 9.62 -13.93 3.23
N LEU A 30 10.21 -14.21 4.40
CA LEU A 30 10.64 -15.54 4.81
C LEU A 30 9.42 -16.45 5.03
N VAL A 31 9.40 -17.59 4.35
CA VAL A 31 8.33 -18.59 4.48
C VAL A 31 8.86 -19.80 5.23
N PHE A 32 8.14 -20.20 6.27
CA PHE A 32 8.44 -21.40 7.05
C PHE A 32 7.68 -22.59 6.47
N VAL A 33 8.39 -23.49 5.81
CA VAL A 33 7.84 -24.69 5.18
C VAL A 33 7.95 -25.86 6.15
N GLN A 34 6.81 -26.46 6.50
CA GLN A 34 6.79 -27.72 7.25
C GLN A 34 7.07 -28.88 6.29
N PRO A 35 7.91 -29.86 6.67
CA PRO A 35 8.15 -31.03 5.85
C PRO A 35 6.86 -31.87 5.73
N ASP A 36 6.58 -32.39 4.54
CA ASP A 36 5.36 -33.15 4.27
C ASP A 36 5.24 -34.38 5.17
N ASP A 37 4.14 -34.47 5.91
CA ASP A 37 3.83 -35.56 6.86
C ASP A 37 3.43 -36.88 6.16
N THR A 38 3.63 -37.01 4.84
CA THR A 38 2.91 -37.99 4.03
C THR A 38 3.63 -39.29 3.74
N ARG A 39 4.92 -39.49 4.07
CA ARG A 39 5.55 -40.81 3.87
C ARG A 39 6.55 -41.17 4.96
N HIS A 40 6.22 -42.27 5.63
CA HIS A 40 6.98 -43.01 6.63
C HIS A 40 7.00 -42.40 8.03
N VAL A 41 6.98 -43.27 9.03
CA VAL A 41 7.16 -42.96 10.46
C VAL A 41 8.52 -42.26 10.62
N SER A 42 8.54 -40.95 10.38
CA SER A 42 9.76 -40.22 10.02
C SER A 42 10.43 -39.66 11.27
N THR A 43 11.75 -39.79 11.30
CA THR A 43 12.71 -39.36 12.33
C THR A 43 12.46 -37.95 12.89
N HIS A 44 11.75 -37.09 12.16
CA HIS A 44 11.33 -35.75 12.57
C HIS A 44 10.44 -35.72 13.83
N ARG A 45 9.63 -36.74 14.12
CA ARG A 45 8.86 -36.80 15.39
C ARG A 45 9.74 -37.03 16.61
N VAL A 46 10.83 -37.80 16.45
CA VAL A 46 11.81 -38.05 17.51
C VAL A 46 12.70 -36.81 17.70
N LEU A 47 13.12 -36.16 16.61
CA LEU A 47 13.88 -34.90 16.65
C LEU A 47 13.07 -33.75 17.26
N GLY A 48 11.76 -33.69 17.00
CA GLY A 48 10.85 -32.75 17.65
C GLY A 48 10.78 -32.93 19.17
N LEU A 49 10.97 -34.16 19.69
CA LEU A 49 11.08 -34.43 21.12
C LEU A 49 12.36 -33.85 21.75
N PHE A 50 13.41 -33.65 20.93
CA PHE A 50 14.66 -32.99 21.29
C PHE A 50 14.70 -31.51 20.90
N GLY A 51 13.57 -30.92 20.50
CA GLY A 51 13.47 -29.50 20.13
C GLY A 51 14.03 -29.15 18.75
N ILE A 52 14.39 -30.14 17.93
CA ILE A 52 14.88 -29.93 16.57
C ILE A 52 13.70 -29.96 15.60
N SER A 53 13.20 -28.78 15.27
CA SER A 53 12.14 -28.58 14.28
C SER A 53 12.67 -28.87 12.87
N GLY A 54 11.96 -29.70 12.09
CA GLY A 54 12.24 -29.93 10.67
C GLY A 54 11.79 -28.80 9.73
N VAL A 55 11.35 -27.67 10.29
CA VAL A 55 10.88 -26.50 9.53
C VAL A 55 12.04 -25.93 8.72
N ARG A 56 11.88 -25.90 7.40
CA ARG A 56 12.81 -25.25 6.47
C ARG A 56 12.38 -23.80 6.26
N VAL A 57 13.35 -22.88 6.29
CA VAL A 57 13.11 -21.48 5.92
C VAL A 57 13.38 -21.34 4.41
N GLU A 58 12.39 -20.84 3.68
CA GLU A 58 12.53 -20.43 2.29
C GLU A 58 12.79 -18.93 2.24
N ASN A 59 14.00 -18.57 1.83
CA ASN A 59 14.45 -17.20 1.66
C ASN A 59 14.33 -16.80 0.18
N PRO A 60 13.60 -15.71 -0.16
CA PRO A 60 13.40 -15.33 -1.55
C PRO A 60 14.65 -14.72 -2.22
N HIS A 61 15.66 -14.27 -1.46
CA HIS A 61 16.88 -13.62 -1.98
C HIS A 61 16.60 -12.54 -3.03
N CYS A 62 15.82 -11.52 -2.64
CA CYS A 62 15.45 -10.43 -3.53
C CYS A 62 16.63 -9.49 -3.81
N GLU A 63 16.61 -8.81 -4.94
CA GLU A 63 17.64 -7.83 -5.32
C GLU A 63 17.07 -6.41 -5.43
N GLY A 64 17.88 -5.41 -5.11
CA GLY A 64 17.51 -4.00 -5.30
C GLY A 64 18.72 -3.11 -5.50
N THR A 65 18.58 -2.08 -6.33
CA THR A 65 19.67 -1.14 -6.64
C THR A 65 19.56 0.09 -5.74
N LEU A 66 20.67 0.51 -5.13
CA LEU A 66 20.69 1.73 -4.34
C LEU A 66 20.57 2.96 -5.24
N ASP A 67 19.61 3.85 -4.96
CA ASP A 67 19.56 5.19 -5.54
C ASP A 67 19.85 6.26 -4.47
N PRO A 68 21.07 6.85 -4.47
CA PRO A 68 21.44 7.90 -3.54
C PRO A 68 20.59 9.17 -3.68
N ALA A 69 20.10 9.47 -4.89
CA ALA A 69 19.38 10.72 -5.17
C ALA A 69 18.02 10.77 -4.47
N THR A 70 17.25 9.68 -4.55
CA THR A 70 15.97 9.55 -3.85
C THR A 70 16.08 9.00 -2.44
N ARG A 71 17.30 8.65 -1.98
CA ARG A 71 17.57 8.02 -0.68
C ARG A 71 16.72 6.77 -0.49
N SER A 72 16.75 5.89 -1.48
CA SER A 72 15.92 4.70 -1.50
C SER A 72 16.60 3.56 -2.24
N VAL A 73 16.06 2.35 -2.11
CA VAL A 73 16.50 1.18 -2.86
C VAL A 73 15.38 0.77 -3.81
N TRP A 74 15.69 0.63 -5.09
CA TRP A 74 14.73 0.33 -6.14
C TRP A 74 14.78 -1.16 -6.47
N VAL A 75 13.62 -1.81 -6.38
CA VAL A 75 13.45 -3.20 -6.81
C VAL A 75 12.69 -3.17 -8.12
N THR A 76 13.44 -3.32 -9.21
CA THR A 76 12.94 -3.28 -10.59
C THR A 76 12.38 -4.64 -11.04
N ASP A 77 12.95 -5.74 -10.55
CA ASP A 77 12.40 -7.06 -10.84
C ASP A 77 10.99 -7.19 -10.24
N ARG A 78 10.04 -7.51 -11.11
CA ARG A 78 8.64 -7.62 -10.74
C ARG A 78 8.40 -8.75 -9.75
N LYS A 79 9.09 -9.88 -9.88
CA LYS A 79 8.88 -11.02 -8.97
C LYS A 79 9.31 -10.62 -7.55
N ASP A 80 10.48 -10.02 -7.39
CA ASP A 80 10.98 -9.55 -6.10
C ASP A 80 10.10 -8.44 -5.50
N ALA A 81 9.72 -7.46 -6.32
CA ALA A 81 8.81 -6.38 -5.92
C ALA A 81 7.50 -6.94 -5.37
N MET A 82 6.90 -7.92 -6.05
CA MET A 82 5.66 -8.55 -5.61
C MET A 82 5.87 -9.42 -4.36
N ILE A 83 6.98 -10.13 -4.23
CA ILE A 83 7.30 -10.92 -3.03
C ILE A 83 7.39 -9.99 -1.81
N LEU A 84 8.21 -8.93 -1.88
CA LEU A 84 8.42 -7.99 -0.78
C LEU A 84 7.13 -7.26 -0.38
N TRP A 85 6.31 -6.88 -1.36
CA TRP A 85 5.04 -6.23 -1.07
C TRP A 85 4.00 -7.21 -0.51
N GLN A 86 3.79 -8.37 -1.14
CA GLN A 86 2.76 -9.32 -0.72
C GLN A 86 3.11 -10.00 0.61
N ARG A 87 4.40 -10.18 0.88
CA ARG A 87 4.92 -10.82 2.09
C ARG A 87 5.50 -9.80 3.06
N GLY A 88 4.61 -9.00 3.66
CA GLY A 88 4.98 -8.07 4.73
C GLY A 88 4.91 -6.59 4.40
N PHE A 89 4.39 -6.25 3.21
CA PHE A 89 4.11 -4.89 2.77
C PHE A 89 5.34 -3.99 2.89
N PHE A 90 6.44 -4.36 2.25
CA PHE A 90 7.61 -3.49 2.14
C PHE A 90 7.54 -2.59 0.91
N GLY A 91 8.08 -1.39 0.99
CA GLY A 91 8.22 -0.46 -0.13
C GLY A 91 6.93 0.23 -0.52
N LYS A 92 6.92 0.82 -1.71
CA LYS A 92 5.74 1.35 -2.40
C LYS A 92 6.05 1.45 -3.89
N GLY A 93 5.10 1.08 -4.75
CA GLY A 93 5.25 1.36 -6.19
C GLY A 93 5.38 2.86 -6.46
N ASP A 94 6.30 3.25 -7.32
CA ASP A 94 6.51 4.64 -7.72
C ASP A 94 5.36 5.17 -8.60
N LEU A 95 4.82 4.31 -9.47
CA LEU A 95 3.69 4.62 -10.36
C LEU A 95 2.32 4.12 -9.85
N SER A 96 2.29 3.53 -8.66
CA SER A 96 1.08 3.03 -8.00
C SER A 96 0.86 3.63 -6.62
N ARG A 97 -0.38 3.49 -6.12
CA ARG A 97 -0.72 4.02 -4.79
C ARG A 97 -0.09 3.21 -3.66
N SER A 98 0.16 1.92 -3.88
CA SER A 98 0.63 0.97 -2.88
C SER A 98 1.37 -0.20 -3.53
N GLU A 99 0.63 -1.23 -3.93
CA GLU A 99 1.16 -2.41 -4.64
C GLU A 99 1.56 -2.03 -6.06
N PRO A 100 2.73 -2.49 -6.55
CA PRO A 100 3.10 -2.39 -7.95
C PRO A 100 2.01 -3.04 -8.82
N SER A 101 1.26 -2.21 -9.54
CA SER A 101 0.07 -2.61 -10.29
C SER A 101 -0.07 -1.85 -11.61
N TRP A 102 0.86 -0.95 -11.93
CA TRP A 102 0.86 -0.14 -13.13
C TRP A 102 0.86 -1.03 -14.37
N TYR A 103 1.76 -2.01 -14.47
CA TYR A 103 1.83 -2.91 -15.61
C TYR A 103 0.51 -3.66 -15.84
N THR A 104 -0.04 -4.24 -14.77
CA THR A 104 -1.31 -4.96 -14.83
C THR A 104 -2.46 -4.03 -15.25
N ARG A 105 -2.47 -2.78 -14.78
CA ARG A 105 -3.45 -1.77 -15.21
C ARG A 105 -3.31 -1.42 -16.69
N GLN A 106 -2.08 -1.28 -17.20
CA GLN A 106 -1.81 -0.97 -18.61
C GLN A 106 -2.17 -2.15 -19.54
N VAL A 107 -1.80 -3.38 -19.18
CA VAL A 107 -2.22 -4.58 -19.92
C VAL A 107 -3.74 -4.68 -19.97
N ASN A 108 -4.41 -4.45 -18.84
CA ASN A 108 -5.87 -4.46 -18.80
C ASN A 108 -6.47 -3.31 -19.62
N ALA A 109 -5.83 -2.14 -19.68
CA ALA A 109 -6.25 -1.03 -20.51
C ALA A 109 -6.11 -1.33 -22.00
N ARG A 110 -4.98 -1.90 -22.47
CA ARG A 110 -4.80 -2.34 -23.88
C ARG A 110 -5.82 -3.42 -24.25
N LYS A 111 -5.99 -4.45 -23.40
CA LYS A 111 -7.02 -5.49 -23.59
C LYS A 111 -8.44 -4.92 -23.60
N ALA A 112 -8.69 -3.87 -22.83
CA ALA A 112 -9.99 -3.22 -22.79
C ALA A 112 -10.22 -2.30 -23.98
N ALA A 113 -9.19 -1.64 -24.51
CA ALA A 113 -9.29 -0.82 -25.72
C ALA A 113 -9.80 -1.64 -26.93
N GLY A 114 -9.47 -2.94 -26.98
CA GLY A 114 -10.02 -3.86 -28.00
C GLY A 114 -11.38 -4.50 -27.68
N LYS A 115 -11.97 -4.30 -26.47
CA LYS A 115 -13.14 -5.10 -26.01
C LYS A 115 -14.21 -4.36 -25.22
N TYR A 116 -13.94 -3.18 -24.66
CA TYR A 116 -14.86 -2.46 -23.78
C TYR A 116 -15.04 -1.01 -24.24
N MET A 117 -16.31 -0.57 -24.30
CA MET A 117 -16.68 0.83 -24.54
C MET A 117 -16.00 1.74 -23.52
N THR A 118 -15.51 2.91 -23.97
CA THR A 118 -14.89 3.90 -23.10
C THR A 118 -15.86 4.40 -22.01
N SER A 119 -15.37 4.93 -20.90
CA SER A 119 -16.23 5.44 -19.82
C SER A 119 -17.16 6.58 -20.28
N GLU A 120 -16.77 7.31 -21.32
CA GLU A 120 -17.57 8.35 -21.96
C GLU A 120 -18.69 7.75 -22.82
N GLU A 121 -18.38 6.74 -23.62
CA GLU A 121 -19.36 5.97 -24.39
C GLU A 121 -20.38 5.26 -23.48
N ILE A 122 -19.95 4.69 -22.35
CA ILE A 122 -20.87 4.10 -21.35
C ILE A 122 -21.79 5.18 -20.76
N ARG A 123 -21.27 6.38 -20.50
CA ARG A 123 -22.05 7.51 -19.99
C ARG A 123 -23.05 8.01 -21.04
N GLU A 124 -22.66 8.05 -22.31
CA GLU A 124 -23.50 8.45 -23.44
C GLU A 124 -24.60 7.43 -23.73
N LYS A 125 -24.27 6.13 -23.73
CA LYS A 125 -25.25 5.04 -23.84
C LYS A 125 -26.32 5.13 -22.76
N ARG A 126 -25.90 5.30 -21.49
CA ARG A 126 -26.84 5.53 -20.37
C ARG A 126 -27.65 6.82 -20.53
N ARG A 127 -27.13 7.86 -21.20
CA ARG A 127 -27.89 9.09 -21.49
C ARG A 127 -28.96 8.83 -22.55
N LYS A 128 -28.61 8.14 -23.64
CA LYS A 128 -29.54 7.73 -24.70
C LYS A 128 -30.65 6.83 -24.15
N GLU A 129 -30.32 5.84 -23.32
CA GLU A 129 -31.30 4.96 -22.65
C GLU A 129 -32.26 5.75 -21.75
N ARG A 130 -31.76 6.71 -20.97
CA ARG A 130 -32.60 7.59 -20.13
C ARG A 130 -33.48 8.53 -20.95
N GLN A 131 -32.98 9.01 -22.08
CA GLN A 131 -33.75 9.84 -23.00
C GLN A 131 -34.88 9.04 -23.63
N GLN A 132 -34.59 7.81 -24.06
CA GLN A 132 -35.59 6.89 -24.61
C GLN A 132 -36.68 6.57 -23.58
N PHE A 133 -36.29 6.23 -22.35
CA PHE A 133 -37.24 5.99 -21.26
C PHE A 133 -38.16 7.21 -21.01
N LYS A 134 -37.62 8.43 -21.07
CA LYS A 134 -38.43 9.66 -20.92
C LYS A 134 -39.40 9.84 -22.08
N ILE A 135 -38.97 9.59 -23.32
CA ILE A 135 -39.80 9.69 -24.52
C ILE A 135 -40.94 8.66 -24.45
N ASP A 136 -40.62 7.41 -24.15
CA ASP A 136 -41.60 6.32 -24.07
C ASP A 136 -42.64 6.57 -22.96
N ARG A 137 -42.18 7.06 -21.81
CA ARG A 137 -43.07 7.42 -20.70
C ARG A 137 -43.96 8.61 -21.03
N ALA A 138 -43.44 9.63 -21.70
CA ALA A 138 -44.22 10.79 -22.14
C ALA A 138 -45.27 10.39 -23.18
N ARG A 139 -44.91 9.49 -24.12
CA ARG A 139 -45.86 8.93 -25.10
C ARG A 139 -46.99 8.16 -24.42
N ALA A 140 -46.66 7.24 -23.51
CA ALA A 140 -47.68 6.48 -22.77
C ALA A 140 -48.60 7.38 -21.92
N MET A 141 -48.07 8.47 -21.36
CA MET A 141 -48.87 9.46 -20.63
C MET A 141 -49.80 10.26 -21.57
N ALA A 142 -49.33 10.65 -22.75
CA ALA A 142 -50.13 11.37 -23.73
C ALA A 142 -51.25 10.49 -24.31
N GLU A 143 -50.98 9.22 -24.57
CA GLU A 143 -51.98 8.24 -25.00
C GLU A 143 -53.04 8.01 -23.92
N ALA A 144 -52.61 7.88 -22.64
CA ALA A 144 -53.52 7.78 -21.51
C ALA A 144 -54.43 9.01 -21.35
N ALA A 145 -53.88 10.21 -21.56
CA ALA A 145 -54.65 11.45 -21.53
C ALA A 145 -55.67 11.53 -22.68
N ALA A 146 -55.26 11.18 -23.90
CA ALA A 146 -56.14 11.18 -25.07
C ALA A 146 -57.26 10.14 -24.96
N GLU A 147 -56.99 8.96 -24.40
CA GLU A 147 -58.02 7.96 -24.14
C GLU A 147 -58.97 8.41 -23.03
N ALA A 148 -58.47 9.03 -21.96
CA ALA A 148 -59.29 9.58 -20.90
C ALA A 148 -60.24 10.68 -21.42
N GLU A 149 -59.76 11.55 -22.31
CA GLU A 149 -60.58 12.58 -22.96
C GLU A 149 -61.68 11.98 -23.85
N ARG A 150 -61.35 10.93 -24.63
CA ARG A 150 -62.34 10.20 -25.44
C ARG A 150 -63.38 9.48 -24.59
N ALA A 151 -62.95 8.80 -23.52
CA ALA A 151 -63.83 8.11 -22.59
C ALA A 151 -64.79 9.10 -21.89
N PHE A 152 -64.27 10.26 -21.49
CA PHE A 152 -65.07 11.33 -20.90
C PHE A 152 -66.12 11.88 -21.86
N ALA A 153 -65.76 12.12 -23.13
CA ALA A 153 -66.70 12.57 -24.16
C ALA A 153 -67.81 11.54 -24.47
N GLU A 154 -67.49 10.25 -24.37
CA GLU A 154 -68.42 9.14 -24.61
C GLU A 154 -69.23 8.74 -23.36
N GLY A 155 -69.01 9.38 -22.20
CA GLY A 155 -69.69 9.07 -20.94
C GLY A 155 -69.35 7.70 -20.35
N ARG A 156 -68.21 7.11 -20.75
CA ARG A 156 -67.70 5.82 -20.25
C ARG A 156 -66.51 6.02 -19.32
N GLU A 157 -66.23 5.03 -18.48
CA GLU A 157 -64.99 5.01 -17.69
C GLU A 157 -63.77 4.77 -18.60
N ALA A 158 -62.68 5.50 -18.32
CA ALA A 158 -61.42 5.38 -19.06
C ALA A 158 -60.70 4.06 -18.71
N ALA A 159 -60.14 3.39 -19.72
CA ALA A 159 -59.32 2.21 -19.48
C ALA A 159 -57.99 2.62 -18.82
N THR A 160 -57.48 1.78 -17.91
CA THR A 160 -56.19 2.02 -17.26
C THR A 160 -55.04 1.65 -18.20
N ILE A 161 -54.41 2.65 -18.82
CA ILE A 161 -53.18 2.45 -19.60
C ILE A 161 -51.98 2.31 -18.65
N ALA A 162 -51.21 1.23 -18.83
CA ALA A 162 -50.04 0.94 -18.00
C ALA A 162 -48.84 1.82 -18.38
N ILE A 163 -48.56 2.85 -17.57
CA ILE A 163 -47.38 3.71 -17.73
C ILE A 163 -46.13 2.93 -17.30
N PRO A 164 -45.09 2.82 -18.16
CA PRO A 164 -43.89 2.07 -17.82
C PRO A 164 -43.14 2.69 -16.63
N SER A 165 -42.84 1.84 -15.64
CA SER A 165 -42.03 2.22 -14.48
C SER A 165 -40.54 1.97 -14.77
N GLY A 166 -39.65 2.67 -14.06
CA GLY A 166 -38.20 2.47 -14.22
C GLY A 166 -37.72 1.05 -13.88
N ALA A 167 -38.54 0.25 -13.17
CA ALA A 167 -38.24 -1.14 -12.83
C ALA A 167 -38.77 -2.15 -13.87
N THR A 168 -39.75 -1.77 -14.69
CA THR A 168 -40.39 -2.66 -15.68
C THR A 168 -40.05 -2.31 -17.13
N TRP A 169 -39.45 -1.16 -17.39
CA TRP A 169 -39.03 -0.76 -18.73
C TRP A 169 -37.83 -1.59 -19.20
N LYS A 170 -37.98 -2.19 -20.39
CA LYS A 170 -36.90 -2.83 -21.13
C LYS A 170 -36.77 -2.12 -22.48
N PRO A 171 -35.55 -1.83 -22.95
CA PRO A 171 -35.36 -1.27 -24.28
C PRO A 171 -35.92 -2.25 -25.32
N GLN A 172 -36.80 -1.77 -26.21
CA GLN A 172 -37.30 -2.60 -27.31
C GLN A 172 -36.17 -2.82 -28.33
N PRO A 173 -35.90 -4.08 -28.74
CA PRO A 173 -34.82 -4.39 -29.68
C PRO A 173 -35.20 -4.08 -31.15
N GLY A 174 -35.86 -2.96 -31.45
CA GLY A 174 -36.40 -2.77 -32.81
C GLY A 174 -36.86 -1.37 -33.23
N SER A 175 -36.49 -0.29 -32.55
CA SER A 175 -36.77 1.06 -33.07
C SER A 175 -35.65 2.07 -32.76
N SER A 176 -34.42 1.71 -33.10
CA SER A 176 -33.43 2.69 -33.50
C SER A 176 -33.53 2.84 -35.02
N ALA A 177 -34.02 3.99 -35.49
CA ALA A 177 -33.74 4.40 -36.85
C ALA A 177 -32.21 4.42 -37.02
N ASP A 178 -31.73 3.59 -37.93
CA ASP A 178 -30.43 3.59 -38.61
C ASP A 178 -29.23 4.11 -37.81
N ILE A 179 -28.64 3.22 -37.01
CA ILE A 179 -27.22 2.94 -37.13
C ILE A 179 -27.11 1.43 -37.28
N ALA A 180 -26.95 0.97 -38.52
CA ALA A 180 -26.64 -0.42 -38.80
C ALA A 180 -25.43 -0.84 -37.97
N LEU A 181 -25.63 -1.82 -37.08
CA LEU A 181 -24.56 -2.75 -36.78
C LEU A 181 -24.28 -3.51 -38.09
N PRO A 182 -23.04 -3.55 -38.60
CA PRO A 182 -22.70 -4.55 -39.59
C PRO A 182 -22.77 -5.91 -38.90
N SER A 183 -23.87 -6.61 -39.14
CA SER A 183 -23.98 -8.06 -38.99
C SER A 183 -23.89 -8.63 -40.40
N GLU A 184 -22.69 -8.76 -40.89
CA GLU A 184 -22.33 -9.81 -41.82
C GLU A 184 -20.88 -10.15 -41.53
N ALA A 185 -20.64 -11.45 -41.36
CA ALA A 185 -19.31 -11.98 -41.39
C ALA A 185 -18.74 -11.66 -42.78
N ALA A 186 -18.03 -10.54 -42.89
CA ALA A 186 -16.89 -10.51 -43.76
C ALA A 186 -15.92 -11.54 -43.15
N GLU A 187 -15.64 -12.60 -43.91
CA GLU A 187 -14.32 -13.22 -43.83
C GLU A 187 -13.30 -12.08 -43.72
N PRO A 188 -12.27 -12.18 -42.87
CA PRO A 188 -11.26 -11.13 -42.83
C PRO A 188 -10.78 -10.96 -44.26
N GLU A 189 -11.16 -9.85 -44.91
CA GLU A 189 -10.42 -9.39 -46.06
C GLU A 189 -9.02 -9.26 -45.51
N ASP A 190 -8.09 -10.03 -46.11
CA ASP A 190 -6.65 -9.87 -45.96
C ASP A 190 -6.29 -8.46 -46.48
N HIS A 191 -6.76 -7.44 -45.78
CA HIS A 191 -5.95 -6.28 -45.54
C HIS A 191 -4.77 -6.83 -44.76
N GLU A 192 -3.65 -6.97 -45.46
CA GLU A 192 -2.33 -6.77 -44.89
C GLU A 192 -2.30 -5.36 -44.25
N ASP A 193 -3.12 -5.14 -43.21
CA ASP A 193 -2.76 -4.28 -42.13
C ASP A 193 -1.52 -4.97 -41.59
N ASP A 194 -0.36 -4.46 -42.02
CA ASP A 194 0.91 -4.70 -41.33
C ASP A 194 0.54 -4.75 -39.85
N PRO A 195 0.78 -5.89 -39.14
CA PRO A 195 0.58 -5.89 -37.72
C PRO A 195 1.42 -4.74 -37.21
N VAL A 196 0.78 -3.64 -36.83
CA VAL A 196 1.45 -2.59 -36.09
C VAL A 196 1.83 -3.34 -34.84
N GLU A 197 3.07 -3.83 -34.81
CA GLU A 197 3.65 -4.51 -33.68
C GLU A 197 3.51 -3.51 -32.55
N GLU A 198 2.43 -3.62 -31.77
CA GLU A 198 2.25 -2.79 -30.60
C GLU A 198 3.48 -3.04 -29.76
N GLU A 199 4.33 -2.02 -29.64
CA GLU A 199 5.60 -2.15 -28.93
C GLU A 199 5.33 -2.86 -27.60
N PRO A 200 6.11 -3.93 -27.30
CA PRO A 200 5.90 -4.72 -26.11
C PRO A 200 5.90 -3.79 -24.93
N LEU A 201 4.81 -3.81 -24.16
CA LEU A 201 4.70 -2.97 -22.98
C LEU A 201 5.84 -3.34 -22.03
N GLU A 202 6.73 -2.39 -21.78
CA GLU A 202 7.80 -2.52 -20.79
C GLU A 202 7.26 -2.17 -19.40
N ASP A 203 7.67 -2.92 -18.38
CA ASP A 203 7.34 -2.61 -16.99
C ASP A 203 8.31 -1.56 -16.46
N VAL A 204 7.88 -0.30 -16.47
CA VAL A 204 8.68 0.84 -15.99
C VAL A 204 8.45 1.15 -14.51
N GLU A 205 7.52 0.45 -13.85
CA GLU A 205 7.27 0.63 -12.42
C GLU A 205 8.27 -0.17 -11.59
N HIS A 206 8.83 0.46 -10.56
CA HIS A 206 9.67 -0.22 -9.59
C HIS A 206 9.05 -0.11 -8.19
N LEU A 207 9.39 -1.07 -7.33
CA LEU A 207 9.09 -0.95 -5.91
C LEU A 207 10.19 -0.15 -5.23
N GLN A 208 9.82 0.98 -4.65
CA GLN A 208 10.74 1.85 -3.93
C GLN A 208 10.72 1.52 -2.43
N LEU A 209 11.84 1.02 -1.90
CA LEU A 209 12.06 0.78 -0.47
C LEU A 209 12.70 2.00 0.18
N THR A 210 12.22 2.41 1.35
CA THR A 210 13.02 3.38 2.15
C THR A 210 14.31 2.72 2.63
N LEU A 211 15.33 3.51 2.97
CA LEU A 211 16.58 2.98 3.53
C LEU A 211 16.33 2.12 4.79
N GLN A 212 15.33 2.48 5.60
CA GLN A 212 14.98 1.71 6.80
C GLN A 212 14.36 0.35 6.45
N GLU A 213 13.47 0.32 5.44
CA GLU A 213 12.88 -0.93 4.94
C GLU A 213 13.95 -1.83 4.34
N ALA A 214 14.81 -1.28 3.48
CA ALA A 214 15.90 -2.02 2.85
C ALA A 214 16.88 -2.58 3.89
N PHE A 215 17.30 -1.76 4.86
CA PHE A 215 18.21 -2.21 5.91
C PHE A 215 17.58 -3.30 6.80
N PHE A 216 16.28 -3.23 7.08
CA PHE A 216 15.58 -4.29 7.79
C PHE A 216 15.53 -5.61 7.00
N LEU A 217 15.23 -5.53 5.70
CA LEU A 217 15.17 -6.71 4.82
C LEU A 217 16.53 -7.38 4.67
N LEU A 218 17.62 -6.60 4.55
CA LEU A 218 18.97 -7.15 4.43
C LEU A 218 19.52 -7.65 5.78
N TRP A 219 19.42 -6.84 6.85
CA TRP A 219 20.16 -7.12 8.09
C TRP A 219 19.38 -8.02 9.06
N ASN A 220 18.05 -7.83 9.19
CA ASN A 220 17.25 -8.64 10.10
C ASN A 220 16.69 -9.91 9.46
N LEU A 221 16.44 -9.88 8.16
CA LEU A 221 15.77 -10.97 7.45
C LEU A 221 16.65 -11.66 6.42
N ASP A 222 17.83 -11.09 6.10
CA ASP A 222 18.79 -11.64 5.15
C ASP A 222 18.17 -11.97 3.77
N CYS A 223 17.16 -11.20 3.35
CA CYS A 223 16.37 -11.52 2.15
C CYS A 223 16.47 -10.47 1.04
N LEU A 224 17.35 -9.48 1.19
CA LEU A 224 17.60 -8.43 0.19
C LEU A 224 19.10 -8.24 -0.02
N THR A 225 19.54 -8.38 -1.27
CA THR A 225 20.87 -8.00 -1.74
C THR A 225 20.81 -6.62 -2.37
N ILE A 226 21.70 -5.71 -1.98
CA ILE A 226 21.75 -4.35 -2.54
C ILE A 226 22.88 -4.26 -3.55
N ILE A 227 22.55 -3.82 -4.77
CA ILE A 227 23.47 -3.65 -5.88
C ILE A 227 23.87 -2.18 -5.98
N ASP A 228 25.15 -1.93 -6.24
CA ASP A 228 25.68 -0.60 -6.55
C ASP A 228 25.31 -0.20 -7.99
N PRO A 229 24.65 0.96 -8.20
CA PRO A 229 24.26 1.41 -9.54
C PRO A 229 25.44 1.65 -10.49
N SER A 230 26.64 1.86 -9.97
CA SER A 230 27.82 2.19 -10.79
C SER A 230 28.64 0.98 -11.24
N SER A 231 28.76 -0.03 -10.37
CA SER A 231 29.53 -1.24 -10.64
C SER A 231 28.67 -2.44 -11.02
N ASP A 232 27.36 -2.40 -10.77
CA ASP A 232 26.42 -3.52 -10.92
C ASP A 232 26.82 -4.75 -10.07
N GLU A 233 27.60 -4.52 -9.02
CA GLU A 233 28.05 -5.55 -8.07
C GLU A 233 27.30 -5.45 -6.73
N PRO A 234 27.11 -6.57 -6.02
CA PRO A 234 26.51 -6.57 -4.70
C PRO A 234 27.40 -5.84 -3.70
N LEU A 235 26.81 -4.92 -2.94
CA LEU A 235 27.48 -4.22 -1.86
C LEU A 235 27.57 -5.09 -0.60
N ASP A 236 28.71 -5.03 0.07
CA ASP A 236 28.86 -5.63 1.40
C ASP A 236 28.11 -4.80 2.48
N LEU A 237 27.88 -5.41 3.64
CA LEU A 237 27.16 -4.78 4.76
C LEU A 237 27.80 -3.46 5.20
N GLN A 238 29.12 -3.37 5.19
CA GLN A 238 29.85 -2.19 5.67
C GLN A 238 29.67 -1.01 4.71
N ARG A 239 29.80 -1.25 3.41
CA ARG A 239 29.55 -0.25 2.35
C ARG A 239 28.09 0.22 2.37
N ILE A 240 27.13 -0.70 2.50
CA ILE A 240 25.71 -0.35 2.62
C ILE A 240 25.48 0.54 3.85
N TRP A 241 26.04 0.15 5.00
CA TRP A 241 25.90 0.87 6.26
C TRP A 241 26.41 2.31 6.16
N PHE A 242 27.58 2.51 5.55
CA PHE A 242 28.12 3.85 5.31
C PHE A 242 27.33 4.62 4.26
N ALA A 243 26.94 3.98 3.15
CA ALA A 243 26.16 4.63 2.11
C ALA A 243 24.81 5.16 2.63
N PHE A 244 24.14 4.41 3.51
CA PHE A 244 22.86 4.82 4.09
C PHE A 244 23.02 6.00 5.05
N GLN A 245 24.11 6.05 5.83
CA GLN A 245 24.44 7.21 6.65
C GLN A 245 24.79 8.44 5.80
N GLN A 246 25.54 8.25 4.70
CA GLN A 246 25.96 9.30 3.78
C GLN A 246 24.82 9.85 2.91
N ALA A 247 23.75 9.08 2.69
CA ALA A 247 22.59 9.52 1.92
C ALA A 247 21.93 10.80 2.48
N HIS A 248 22.14 11.10 3.76
CA HIS A 248 21.64 12.30 4.43
C HIS A 248 22.61 13.49 4.40
N TRP A 249 23.79 13.35 3.79
CA TRP A 249 24.73 14.45 3.62
C TRP A 249 24.27 15.39 2.51
N PRO A 250 24.63 16.68 2.57
CA PRO A 250 24.41 17.59 1.45
C PRO A 250 25.16 17.10 0.19
N PRO A 251 24.53 17.17 -1.00
CA PRO A 251 25.21 16.80 -2.24
C PRO A 251 26.39 17.73 -2.50
N GLY A 252 27.54 17.16 -2.89
CA GLY A 252 28.74 17.93 -3.23
C GLY A 252 29.47 18.54 -2.02
N ILE A 253 29.30 17.98 -0.82
CA ILE A 253 30.04 18.44 0.36
C ILE A 253 31.57 18.37 0.13
N PRO A 254 32.32 19.45 0.44
CA PRO A 254 33.77 19.40 0.38
C PRO A 254 34.35 18.34 1.35
N PRO A 255 35.44 17.63 0.99
CA PRO A 255 36.08 16.67 1.89
C PRO A 255 36.47 17.27 3.25
N SER A 256 36.84 18.55 3.28
CA SER A 256 37.18 19.28 4.52
C SER A 256 36.03 19.42 5.51
N LEU A 257 34.78 19.29 5.06
CA LEU A 257 33.57 19.41 5.88
C LEU A 257 32.89 18.06 6.14
N SER A 258 33.41 16.96 5.57
CA SER A 258 32.82 15.61 5.75
C SER A 258 32.93 15.14 7.20
N SER A 259 34.02 15.50 7.88
CA SER A 259 34.24 15.19 9.31
C SER A 259 33.16 15.73 10.25
N VAL A 260 32.40 16.76 9.84
CA VAL A 260 31.29 17.31 10.61
C VAL A 260 30.10 16.33 10.65
N TYR A 261 29.92 15.55 9.59
CA TYR A 261 28.82 14.60 9.42
C TYR A 261 29.20 13.16 9.78
N GLU A 262 30.50 12.88 9.82
CA GLU A 262 31.03 11.58 10.22
C GLU A 262 30.75 11.27 11.69
N SER A 263 30.55 9.99 11.97
CA SER A 263 30.49 9.43 13.32
C SER A 263 29.53 10.18 14.26
N ARG A 264 28.33 10.53 13.75
CA ARG A 264 27.27 11.10 14.57
C ARG A 264 26.11 10.13 14.83
N PHE A 265 25.75 9.98 16.10
CA PHE A 265 24.58 9.20 16.51
C PHE A 265 23.24 9.86 16.15
N ASP A 266 23.20 11.15 15.85
CA ASP A 266 22.01 11.86 15.40
C ASP A 266 21.81 11.81 13.87
N ASN A 267 22.53 10.93 13.17
CA ASN A 267 22.31 10.72 11.74
C ASN A 267 20.82 10.35 11.49
N PRO A 268 20.11 11.03 10.56
CA PRO A 268 18.69 10.81 10.34
C PRO A 268 18.34 9.37 9.97
N PHE A 269 19.20 8.66 9.23
CA PHE A 269 18.97 7.25 8.91
C PHE A 269 18.89 6.41 10.19
N LEU A 270 19.85 6.58 11.10
CA LEU A 270 19.92 5.81 12.35
C LEU A 270 18.70 6.03 13.23
N VAL A 271 18.35 7.30 13.47
CA VAL A 271 17.21 7.68 14.32
C VAL A 271 15.90 7.09 13.80
N HIS A 272 15.66 7.20 12.49
CA HIS A 272 14.45 6.67 11.87
C HIS A 272 14.47 5.15 11.77
N TYR A 273 15.63 4.54 11.53
CA TYR A 273 15.76 3.09 11.49
C TYR A 273 15.50 2.46 12.87
N VAL A 274 15.99 3.04 13.96
CA VAL A 274 15.71 2.57 15.32
C VAL A 274 14.20 2.56 15.60
N ALA A 275 13.49 3.64 15.27
CA ALA A 275 12.04 3.70 15.40
C ALA A 275 11.33 2.67 14.50
N TYR A 276 11.74 2.57 13.23
CA TYR A 276 11.19 1.61 12.28
C TYR A 276 11.37 0.16 12.76
N HIS A 277 12.60 -0.19 13.17
CA HIS A 277 12.97 -1.51 13.68
C HIS A 277 12.17 -1.86 14.94
N HIS A 278 12.02 -0.93 15.89
CA HIS A 278 11.20 -1.13 17.10
C HIS A 278 9.79 -1.61 16.75
N TYR A 279 9.10 -0.93 15.83
CA TYR A 279 7.75 -1.32 15.44
C TYR A 279 7.68 -2.59 14.59
N ARG A 280 8.65 -2.82 13.70
CA ARG A 280 8.73 -4.08 12.95
C ARG A 280 8.99 -5.27 13.86
N ALA A 281 9.86 -5.13 14.86
CA ALA A 281 10.15 -6.16 15.86
C ALA A 281 8.93 -6.49 16.74
N LEU A 282 8.07 -5.50 17.00
CA LEU A 282 6.76 -5.69 17.64
C LEU A 282 5.70 -6.33 16.72
N GLY A 283 6.03 -6.60 15.46
CA GLY A 283 5.15 -7.26 14.48
C GLY A 283 4.19 -6.32 13.74
N TRP A 284 4.39 -5.00 13.81
CA TRP A 284 3.59 -4.05 13.05
C TRP A 284 4.02 -3.97 11.59
N VAL A 285 3.06 -3.81 10.69
CA VAL A 285 3.33 -3.32 9.33
C VAL A 285 3.44 -1.80 9.38
N VAL A 286 4.63 -1.29 9.12
CA VAL A 286 4.98 0.13 9.18
C VAL A 286 4.90 0.74 7.78
N LYS A 287 4.23 1.89 7.63
CA LYS A 287 4.16 2.65 6.37
C LYS A 287 4.37 4.14 6.60
N GLY A 288 4.78 4.88 5.57
CA GLY A 288 4.93 6.34 5.65
C GLY A 288 3.63 7.06 6.01
N GLY A 289 3.72 8.02 6.93
CA GLY A 289 2.58 8.72 7.52
C GLY A 289 2.31 10.14 7.03
N ILE A 290 3.03 10.61 6.00
CA ILE A 290 3.01 12.02 5.57
C ILE A 290 1.61 12.59 5.31
N LYS A 291 0.66 11.75 4.84
CA LYS A 291 -0.75 12.13 4.62
C LYS A 291 -1.50 12.52 5.89
N PHE A 292 -0.97 12.19 7.06
CA PHE A 292 -1.56 12.44 8.37
C PHE A 292 -0.64 13.28 9.26
N CYS A 293 0.37 13.95 8.66
CA CYS A 293 1.35 14.80 9.36
C CYS A 293 2.15 14.05 10.44
N VAL A 294 2.44 12.78 10.21
CA VAL A 294 3.24 11.92 11.09
C VAL A 294 4.27 11.14 10.29
N ASP A 295 5.27 10.56 10.95
CA ASP A 295 6.36 9.85 10.28
C ASP A 295 5.91 8.45 9.83
N TYR A 296 5.25 7.70 10.73
CA TYR A 296 4.80 6.34 10.46
C TYR A 296 3.33 6.08 10.76
N LEU A 297 2.79 5.07 10.08
CA LEU A 297 1.49 4.47 10.31
C LEU A 297 1.68 3.00 10.63
N LEU A 298 0.99 2.52 11.67
CA LEU A 298 1.06 1.13 12.09
C LEU A 298 -0.22 0.38 11.74
N TYR A 299 -0.06 -0.70 10.98
CA TYR A 299 -1.11 -1.62 10.61
C TYR A 299 -0.89 -2.97 11.27
N LYS A 300 -1.94 -3.55 11.84
CA LYS A 300 -1.86 -4.86 12.50
C LYS A 300 -1.56 -6.01 11.53
N ARG A 301 -2.20 -5.99 10.36
CA ARG A 301 -2.00 -6.99 9.29
C ARG A 301 -1.54 -6.41 7.96
N GLY A 302 -1.84 -5.13 7.71
CA GLY A 302 -1.46 -4.42 6.49
C GLY A 302 -2.60 -3.62 5.86
N PRO A 303 -2.29 -2.73 4.91
CA PRO A 303 -3.25 -1.78 4.34
C PRO A 303 -4.43 -2.39 3.57
N VAL A 304 -4.28 -3.63 3.09
CA VAL A 304 -5.32 -4.34 2.34
C VAL A 304 -6.42 -4.92 3.26
N PHE A 305 -6.11 -5.09 4.55
CA PHE A 305 -7.03 -5.69 5.51
C PHE A 305 -7.81 -4.65 6.32
N SER A 306 -7.14 -3.60 6.77
CA SER A 306 -7.72 -2.57 7.63
C SER A 306 -6.97 -1.25 7.50
N HIS A 307 -7.57 -0.18 8.01
CA HIS A 307 -6.87 1.08 8.20
C HIS A 307 -5.77 0.95 9.26
N ALA A 308 -4.80 1.88 9.23
CA ALA A 308 -3.80 2.02 10.28
C ALA A 308 -4.48 2.36 11.60
N GLU A 309 -4.06 1.69 12.67
CA GLU A 309 -4.55 1.85 14.04
C GLU A 309 -3.84 2.99 14.75
N PHE A 310 -2.53 3.08 14.57
CA PHE A 310 -1.68 4.09 15.18
C PHE A 310 -1.01 4.98 14.14
N ALA A 311 -0.81 6.23 14.55
CA ALA A 311 -0.05 7.25 13.86
C ALA A 311 1.13 7.64 14.76
N VAL A 312 2.35 7.61 14.25
CA VAL A 312 3.58 7.70 15.04
C VAL A 312 4.36 8.94 14.63
N VAL A 313 4.68 9.78 15.61
CA VAL A 313 5.65 10.87 15.45
C VAL A 313 6.93 10.50 16.17
N VAL A 314 8.05 10.50 15.44
CA VAL A 314 9.39 10.26 15.97
C VAL A 314 9.92 11.56 16.59
N LEU A 315 10.39 11.46 17.82
CA LEU A 315 10.90 12.55 18.65
C LEU A 315 12.33 12.22 19.07
N PRO A 316 13.35 12.74 18.36
CA PRO A 316 14.74 12.56 18.74
C PRO A 316 15.03 13.29 20.06
N VAL A 317 15.68 12.62 21.01
CA VAL A 317 16.07 13.20 22.31
C VAL A 317 17.55 12.94 22.53
N TYR A 318 18.34 13.98 22.74
CA TYR A 318 19.77 13.83 23.00
C TYR A 318 20.01 13.51 24.47
N GLU A 319 20.88 12.53 24.75
CA GLU A 319 21.42 12.34 26.12
C GLU A 319 22.24 13.55 26.56
N ASP A 320 23.02 14.14 25.63
CA ASP A 320 23.76 15.38 25.83
C ASP A 320 23.17 16.52 24.98
N PRO A 321 22.47 17.51 25.59
CA PRO A 321 21.89 18.63 24.87
C PRO A 321 22.89 19.53 24.14
N GLU A 322 24.18 19.55 24.51
CA GLU A 322 25.19 20.35 23.81
C GLU A 322 25.50 19.77 22.42
N GLU A 323 25.38 18.45 22.25
CA GLU A 323 25.56 17.80 20.95
C GLU A 323 24.46 18.18 19.94
N GLN A 324 23.25 18.49 20.43
CA GLN A 324 22.16 18.98 19.60
C GLN A 324 22.50 20.31 18.94
N LYS A 325 23.15 21.23 19.68
CA LYS A 325 23.53 22.57 19.18
C LYS A 325 24.59 22.51 18.08
N THR A 326 25.39 21.44 18.07
CA THR A 326 26.46 21.22 17.09
C THR A 326 26.04 20.26 15.98
N SER A 327 24.77 19.81 15.97
CA SER A 327 24.27 18.91 14.94
C SER A 327 24.23 19.59 13.58
N PRO A 328 24.81 18.99 12.53
CA PRO A 328 24.64 19.47 11.16
C PRO A 328 23.29 19.02 10.58
N PHE A 329 22.56 18.14 11.26
CA PHE A 329 21.31 17.58 10.78
C PHE A 329 20.12 18.38 11.31
N ASN A 330 19.23 18.78 10.41
CA ASN A 330 17.93 19.33 10.79
C ASN A 330 16.95 18.20 11.12
N LEU A 331 17.10 17.60 12.30
CA LEU A 331 16.21 16.55 12.78
C LEU A 331 14.83 17.14 13.13
N THR A 332 13.80 16.60 12.49
CA THR A 332 12.41 17.03 12.75
C THR A 332 12.00 16.64 14.17
N ASN A 333 11.30 17.54 14.86
CA ASN A 333 10.79 17.36 16.23
C ASN A 333 11.86 17.10 17.32
N ALA A 334 13.12 17.45 17.09
CA ALA A 334 14.17 17.37 18.11
C ALA A 334 14.08 18.48 19.17
N GLU A 335 13.39 19.58 18.87
CA GLU A 335 13.11 20.66 19.82
C GLU A 335 11.74 20.49 20.48
N PRO A 336 11.52 21.06 21.68
CA PRO A 336 10.20 21.09 22.31
C PRO A 336 9.15 21.69 21.38
N PHE A 337 8.08 20.94 21.12
CA PHE A 337 7.00 21.40 20.26
C PHE A 337 6.00 22.30 21.02
N SER A 338 5.32 23.17 20.28
CA SER A 338 4.24 23.99 20.83
C SER A 338 2.97 23.18 21.07
N TRP A 339 2.15 23.64 22.03
CA TRP A 339 0.80 23.11 22.23
C TRP A 339 -0.08 23.20 20.97
N THR A 340 0.11 24.24 20.16
CA THR A 340 -0.60 24.41 18.88
C THR A 340 -0.23 23.31 17.90
N TRP A 341 1.07 23.00 17.77
CA TRP A 341 1.54 21.90 16.92
C TRP A 341 0.98 20.56 17.39
N LEU A 342 1.09 20.25 18.68
CA LEU A 342 0.60 18.99 19.25
C LEU A 342 -0.92 18.85 19.04
N SER A 343 -1.68 19.92 19.32
CA SER A 343 -3.12 19.96 19.12
C SER A 343 -3.51 19.76 17.65
N THR A 344 -2.74 20.33 16.73
CA THR A 344 -2.97 20.20 15.27
C THR A 344 -2.78 18.76 14.82
N VAL A 345 -1.64 18.15 15.14
CA VAL A 345 -1.34 16.75 14.77
C VAL A 345 -2.35 15.81 15.42
N ASN A 346 -2.68 16.01 16.69
CA ASN A 346 -3.67 15.20 17.39
C ASN A 346 -5.07 15.33 16.79
N ARG A 347 -5.47 16.55 16.37
CA ARG A 347 -6.78 16.79 15.73
C ARG A 347 -6.89 16.07 14.39
N VAL A 348 -5.87 16.16 13.53
CA VAL A 348 -5.85 15.47 12.22
C VAL A 348 -6.02 13.97 12.42
N ASN A 349 -5.26 13.37 13.34
CA ASN A 349 -5.28 11.92 13.57
C ASN A 349 -6.56 11.43 14.26
N SER A 350 -7.08 12.18 15.23
CA SER A 350 -8.35 11.87 15.89
C SER A 350 -9.54 11.91 14.92
N GLN A 351 -9.54 12.81 13.94
CA GLN A 351 -10.60 12.89 12.92
C GLN A 351 -10.65 11.66 12.02
N VAL A 352 -9.50 11.05 11.73
CA VAL A 352 -9.40 9.81 10.93
C VAL A 352 -9.29 8.56 11.80
N GLN A 353 -9.69 8.66 13.07
CA GLN A 353 -9.77 7.57 14.05
C GLN A 353 -8.43 6.84 14.26
N LYS A 354 -7.31 7.57 14.25
CA LYS A 354 -5.99 7.05 14.59
C LYS A 354 -5.58 7.50 15.98
N THR A 355 -4.98 6.58 16.73
CA THR A 355 -4.38 6.94 18.02
C THR A 355 -2.97 7.44 17.77
N LEU A 356 -2.68 8.66 18.21
CA LEU A 356 -1.36 9.27 18.07
C LEU A 356 -0.40 8.69 19.12
N ILE A 357 0.78 8.28 18.69
CA ILE A 357 1.90 7.85 19.52
C ILE A 357 3.05 8.81 19.30
N LEU A 358 3.60 9.31 20.40
CA LEU A 358 4.83 10.07 20.45
C LEU A 358 5.96 9.09 20.80
N THR A 359 6.87 8.85 19.86
CA THR A 359 7.95 7.87 20.00
C THR A 359 9.26 8.59 20.20
N TYR A 360 9.72 8.61 21.45
CA TYR A 360 10.98 9.22 21.84
C TYR A 360 12.14 8.27 21.52
N VAL A 361 13.06 8.72 20.68
CA VAL A 361 14.30 7.99 20.34
C VAL A 361 15.45 8.70 21.03
N THR A 362 15.99 8.09 22.08
CA THR A 362 17.14 8.63 22.81
C THR A 362 18.42 8.37 22.02
N ILE A 363 19.08 9.46 21.62
CA ILE A 363 20.35 9.49 20.91
C ILE A 363 21.47 9.43 21.96
N PRO A 364 22.36 8.42 21.88
CA PRO A 364 23.44 8.28 22.84
C PRO A 364 24.47 9.42 22.73
N ALA A 365 25.02 9.84 23.86
CA ALA A 365 26.09 10.84 23.90
C ALA A 365 27.43 10.24 23.47
N ARG A 366 28.22 11.00 22.69
CA ARG A 366 29.58 10.61 22.25
C ARG A 366 30.57 10.55 23.40
N SER A 367 30.31 11.29 24.47
CA SER A 367 31.11 11.22 25.69
C SER A 367 31.02 9.86 26.39
N ARG A 368 29.92 9.12 26.17
CA ARG A 368 29.66 7.81 26.78
C ARG A 368 30.13 6.64 25.92
N ILE A 369 30.19 6.82 24.60
CA ILE A 369 30.41 5.73 23.64
C ILE A 369 31.47 6.12 22.62
N ASP A 370 32.42 5.22 22.39
CA ASP A 370 33.42 5.38 21.33
C ASP A 370 32.73 5.56 19.96
N PRO A 371 32.98 6.67 19.25
CA PRO A 371 32.42 6.90 17.91
C PRO A 371 32.73 5.80 16.90
N GLN A 372 33.79 5.01 17.07
CA GLN A 372 34.11 3.88 16.19
C GLN A 372 32.99 2.83 16.10
N ILE A 373 32.12 2.75 17.11
CA ILE A 373 30.99 1.81 17.08
C ILE A 373 30.04 2.08 15.89
N LEU A 374 29.99 3.33 15.41
CA LEU A 374 29.16 3.76 14.27
C LEU A 374 29.65 3.23 12.92
N GLU A 375 30.82 2.58 12.87
CA GLU A 375 31.29 1.86 11.68
C GLU A 375 30.51 0.56 11.44
N SER A 376 29.68 0.13 12.39
CA SER A 376 28.88 -1.08 12.29
C SER A 376 27.45 -0.91 12.81
N PRO A 377 26.52 -1.83 12.45
CA PRO A 377 25.17 -1.85 13.01
C PRO A 377 25.11 -2.04 14.54
N ALA A 378 26.23 -2.41 15.19
CA ALA A 378 26.28 -2.57 16.65
C ALA A 378 25.92 -1.28 17.41
N ALA A 379 26.15 -0.11 16.80
CA ALA A 379 25.76 1.18 17.37
C ALA A 379 24.27 1.26 17.75
N LEU A 380 23.41 0.54 17.03
CA LEU A 380 21.96 0.55 17.22
C LEU A 380 21.53 0.07 18.62
N ALA A 381 22.33 -0.80 19.25
CA ALA A 381 22.06 -1.32 20.59
C ALA A 381 22.11 -0.26 21.69
N HIS A 382 22.68 0.92 21.39
CA HIS A 382 22.85 2.00 22.35
C HIS A 382 21.77 3.08 22.30
N TYR A 383 20.86 3.00 21.32
CA TYR A 383 19.66 3.82 21.30
C TYR A 383 18.60 3.22 22.21
N SER A 384 17.71 4.06 22.72
CA SER A 384 16.53 3.59 23.44
C SER A 384 15.27 4.22 22.87
N VAL A 385 14.18 3.46 22.85
CA VAL A 385 12.88 3.93 22.35
C VAL A 385 11.86 3.92 23.49
N ARG A 386 11.12 5.01 23.64
CA ARG A 386 10.00 5.13 24.59
C ARG A 386 8.77 5.67 23.90
N ASP A 387 7.66 4.96 24.03
CA ASP A 387 6.38 5.35 23.47
C ASP A 387 5.49 6.04 24.50
N VAL A 388 4.87 7.14 24.10
CA VAL A 388 3.84 7.85 24.85
C VAL A 388 2.59 7.94 23.99
N VAL A 389 1.53 7.24 24.41
CA VAL A 389 0.26 7.23 23.69
C VAL A 389 -0.55 8.46 24.07
N LEU A 390 -0.84 9.32 23.11
CA LEU A 390 -1.69 10.49 23.34
C LEU A 390 -3.16 10.07 23.25
N ARG A 391 -3.85 10.14 24.38
CA ARG A 391 -5.29 9.90 24.47
C ARG A 391 -5.98 11.15 24.99
N ARG A 392 -7.19 11.40 24.48
CA ARG A 392 -8.06 12.42 25.06
C ARG A 392 -8.34 12.05 26.51
N PHE A 393 -7.99 12.94 27.44
CA PHE A 393 -8.41 12.80 28.82
C PHE A 393 -9.93 12.87 28.88
N ILE A 394 -10.55 11.79 29.38
CA ILE A 394 -11.99 11.73 29.61
C ILE A 394 -12.17 11.70 31.13
N PRO A 395 -12.53 12.84 31.76
CA PRO A 395 -12.64 12.92 33.22
C PRO A 395 -13.55 11.86 33.83
N ALA A 396 -14.58 11.42 33.09
CA ALA A 396 -15.52 10.39 33.53
C ALA A 396 -14.96 8.95 33.49
N ARG A 397 -13.79 8.72 32.88
CA ARG A 397 -13.17 7.39 32.70
C ARG A 397 -11.75 7.28 33.26
N MET A 398 -11.11 8.41 33.61
CA MET A 398 -9.67 8.49 33.89
C MET A 398 -9.38 9.27 35.18
N ARG A 399 -10.34 9.29 36.12
CA ARG A 399 -10.25 10.08 37.37
C ARG A 399 -9.61 9.33 38.54
N ASP A 400 -9.21 8.07 38.32
CA ASP A 400 -8.70 7.17 39.36
C ASP A 400 -7.18 7.14 39.36
#